data_AF-A0A7V6DF20-F1
#
_entry.id   AF-A0A7V6DF20-F1
#
_cell.length_a   1.000
_cell.length_b   1.000
_cell.length_c   1.000
_cell.angle_alpha   90.00
_cell.angle_beta   90.00
_cell.angle_gamma   90.00
#
_symmetry.space_group_name_H-M   'P 1'
#
loop_
_entity.id
_entity.type
_entity.pdbx_description
1 polymer ?
#
loop_
_entity_poly.entity_id
_entity_poly.type
_entity_poly.pdbx_seq_one_letter_code
_entity_poly.pdbx_strand_id
1 'polypeptide(L)'
;MAGLVPRGPEESDEAYRRAVAEALVQLEMRWQDLEASGVANQLHPDLAAAWARVVTAAGGEAALSARLAAVGLPLDLVRAQVQRASLVEAYVARRFAPFARPSEKEVVQAWEGEFAPQFRARGEPVPELAAVRGTVEAILRERKLTAEVERWSAELEARGEVVRYFPR
;
A
#
# COMPACT_ATOMS: atom_id res chain seq x y z
N MET A 1 -2.92 2.79 0.02
CA MET A 1 -3.74 1.67 0.54
C MET A 1 -5.18 2.12 0.77
N ALA A 2 -6.04 1.94 -0.24
CA ALA A 2 -7.49 2.01 -0.07
C ALA A 2 -8.00 0.58 0.10
N GLY A 3 -8.50 0.25 1.31
CA GLY A 3 -8.70 -1.14 1.75
C GLY A 3 -7.35 -1.75 2.13
N LEU A 4 -7.07 -1.87 3.43
CA LEU A 4 -5.76 -2.32 3.92
C LEU A 4 -5.33 -3.68 3.32
N VAL A 5 -6.31 -4.56 3.08
CA VAL A 5 -6.14 -5.82 2.35
C VAL A 5 -7.38 -6.03 1.49
N PRO A 6 -7.28 -6.07 0.14
CA PRO A 6 -8.39 -6.49 -0.71
C PRO A 6 -8.64 -7.99 -0.52
N ARG A 7 -9.91 -8.38 -0.38
CA ARG A 7 -10.28 -9.80 -0.26
C ARG A 7 -10.16 -10.51 -1.61
N GLY A 8 -9.46 -11.65 -1.64
CA GLY A 8 -9.40 -12.49 -2.83
C GLY A 8 -10.74 -13.20 -3.13
N PRO A 9 -11.07 -13.48 -4.40
CA PRO A 9 -12.35 -14.08 -4.79
C PRO A 9 -12.59 -15.49 -4.21
N GLU A 10 -11.52 -16.21 -3.86
CA GLU A 10 -11.56 -17.58 -3.29
C GLU A 10 -10.91 -17.65 -1.90
N GLU A 11 -10.66 -16.52 -1.26
CA GLU A 11 -9.97 -16.47 0.03
C GLU A 11 -10.92 -16.85 1.18
N SER A 12 -10.48 -17.80 2.01
CA SER A 12 -11.23 -18.21 3.21
C SER A 12 -11.35 -17.05 4.21
N ASP A 13 -12.43 -17.03 4.98
CA ASP A 13 -12.63 -15.99 6.01
C ASP A 13 -11.52 -15.98 7.06
N GLU A 14 -10.89 -17.13 7.33
CA GLU A 14 -9.75 -17.21 8.25
C GLU A 14 -8.48 -16.62 7.64
N ALA A 15 -8.16 -16.97 6.39
CA ALA A 15 -7.00 -16.43 5.69
C ALA A 15 -7.11 -14.90 5.56
N TYR A 16 -8.29 -14.41 5.18
CA TYR A 16 -8.55 -12.98 5.07
C TYR A 16 -8.42 -12.27 6.43
N ARG A 17 -8.98 -12.83 7.51
CA ARG A 17 -8.82 -12.28 8.88
C ARG A 17 -7.36 -12.22 9.31
N ARG A 18 -6.58 -13.26 9.00
CA ARG A 18 -5.15 -13.34 9.28
C ARG A 18 -4.38 -12.26 8.51
N ALA A 19 -4.67 -12.09 7.22
CA ALA A 19 -4.06 -11.06 6.39
C ALA A 19 -4.39 -9.65 6.89
N VAL A 20 -5.65 -9.39 7.26
CA VAL A 20 -6.07 -8.11 7.85
C VAL A 20 -5.36 -7.85 9.18
N ALA A 21 -5.25 -8.85 10.06
CA ALA A 21 -4.55 -8.71 11.33
C ALA A 21 -3.07 -8.36 11.12
N GLU A 22 -2.39 -9.05 10.20
CA GLU A 22 -1.00 -8.77 9.86
C GLU A 22 -0.83 -7.37 9.27
N ALA A 23 -1.72 -6.93 8.38
CA ALA A 23 -1.69 -5.59 7.83
C ALA A 23 -1.90 -4.50 8.91
N LEU A 24 -2.72 -4.75 9.92
CA LEU A 24 -2.91 -3.83 11.05
C LEU A 24 -1.69 -3.78 11.96
N VAL A 25 -1.05 -4.93 12.23
CA VAL A 25 0.22 -4.98 12.99
C VAL A 25 1.31 -4.19 12.24
N GLN A 26 1.43 -4.40 10.93
CA GLN A 26 2.35 -3.67 10.07
C GLN A 26 2.08 -2.17 10.06
N LEU A 27 0.81 -1.76 9.96
CA LEU A 27 0.43 -0.35 10.06
C LEU A 27 0.85 0.26 11.40
N GLU A 28 0.62 -0.44 12.50
CA GLU A 28 0.95 0.04 13.85
C GLU A 28 2.47 0.18 14.05
N MET A 29 3.28 -0.79 13.62
CA MET A 29 4.74 -0.69 13.70
C MET A 29 5.27 0.51 12.91
N ARG A 30 4.75 0.72 11.70
CA ARG A 30 5.12 1.85 10.84
C ARG A 30 4.65 3.19 11.41
N TRP A 31 3.49 3.20 12.07
CA TRP A 31 2.96 4.36 12.78
C TRP A 31 3.88 4.75 13.94
N GLN A 32 4.33 3.79 14.75
CA GLN A 32 5.25 4.04 15.86
C GLN A 32 6.60 4.60 15.39
N ASP A 33 7.16 4.07 14.29
CA ASP A 33 8.38 4.62 13.69
C ASP A 33 8.17 6.06 13.17
N LEU A 34 7.03 6.33 12.54
CA LEU A 34 6.64 7.69 12.14
C LEU A 34 6.55 8.63 13.36
N GLU A 35 5.90 8.23 14.44
CA GLU A 35 5.81 9.04 15.67
C GLU A 35 7.20 9.30 16.25
N ALA A 36 8.05 8.27 16.34
CA ALA A 36 9.42 8.39 16.82
C ALA A 36 10.29 9.33 15.97
N SER A 37 10.00 9.43 14.66
CA SER A 37 10.72 10.34 13.76
C SER A 37 10.41 11.83 14.00
N GLY A 38 9.29 12.15 14.66
CA GLY A 38 8.88 13.53 14.93
C GLY A 38 8.41 14.35 13.72
N VAL A 39 8.27 13.74 12.53
CA VAL A 39 7.92 14.45 11.29
C VAL A 39 6.43 14.39 10.91
N ALA A 40 5.58 13.74 11.71
CA ALA A 40 4.16 13.55 11.40
C ALA A 40 3.42 14.87 11.07
N ASN A 41 3.70 15.94 11.81
CA ASN A 41 3.08 17.25 11.60
C ASN A 41 3.51 17.96 10.30
N GLN A 42 4.57 17.48 9.65
CA GLN A 42 5.05 18.01 8.37
C GLN A 42 4.44 17.25 7.17
N LEU A 43 3.65 16.21 7.43
CA LEU A 43 3.00 15.41 6.40
C LEU A 43 1.57 15.94 6.20
N HIS A 44 1.21 16.14 4.93
CA HIS A 44 -0.10 16.66 4.54
C HIS A 44 -0.73 15.73 3.50
N PRO A 45 -1.13 14.51 3.88
CA PRO A 45 -1.85 13.62 2.97
C PRO A 45 -3.24 14.18 2.64
N ASP A 46 -3.77 13.82 1.47
CA ASP A 46 -5.16 14.10 1.10
C ASP A 46 -6.10 13.13 1.82
N LEU A 47 -6.50 13.50 3.04
CA LEU A 47 -7.39 12.73 3.89
C LEU A 47 -8.80 12.60 3.30
N ALA A 48 -9.26 13.62 2.55
CA ALA A 48 -10.57 13.61 1.94
C ALA A 48 -10.62 12.56 0.82
N ALA A 49 -9.60 12.53 -0.05
CA ALA A 49 -9.49 11.49 -1.07
C ALA A 49 -9.32 10.09 -0.46
N ALA A 50 -8.55 9.96 0.63
CA ALA A 50 -8.39 8.70 1.33
C ALA A 50 -9.72 8.17 1.90
N TRP A 51 -10.50 9.04 2.55
CA TRP A 51 -11.81 8.72 3.06
C TRP A 51 -12.78 8.33 1.94
N ALA A 52 -12.82 9.10 0.85
CA ALA A 52 -13.67 8.83 -0.30
C ALA A 52 -13.43 7.43 -0.89
N ARG A 53 -12.18 6.97 -0.95
CA ARG A 53 -11.87 5.61 -1.42
C ARG A 53 -12.46 4.53 -0.50
N VAL A 54 -12.39 4.72 0.82
CA VAL A 54 -12.99 3.78 1.80
C VAL A 54 -14.51 3.76 1.67
N VAL A 55 -15.13 4.92 1.56
CA VAL A 55 -16.58 5.05 1.36
C VAL A 55 -17.02 4.35 0.07
N THR A 56 -16.33 4.58 -1.05
CA THR A 56 -16.61 3.92 -2.33
C THR A 56 -16.46 2.41 -2.23
N ALA A 57 -15.37 1.91 -1.62
CA ALA A 57 -15.16 0.48 -1.44
C ALA A 57 -16.23 -0.19 -0.55
N ALA A 58 -16.82 0.56 0.39
CA ALA A 58 -17.90 0.08 1.23
C ALA A 58 -19.28 0.09 0.54
N GLY A 59 -19.40 0.67 -0.66
CA GLY A 59 -20.67 0.87 -1.36
C GLY A 59 -21.43 2.12 -0.91
N GLY A 60 -20.72 3.12 -0.36
CA GLY A 60 -21.29 4.37 0.12
C GLY A 60 -21.30 4.51 1.65
N GLU A 61 -21.53 5.73 2.14
CA GLU A 61 -21.40 6.05 3.57
C GLU A 61 -22.50 5.38 4.41
N ALA A 62 -23.72 5.28 3.88
CA ALA A 62 -24.81 4.56 4.53
C ALA A 62 -24.50 3.07 4.69
N ALA A 63 -23.94 2.43 3.65
CA ALA A 63 -23.56 1.02 3.68
C ALA A 63 -22.41 0.77 4.68
N LEU A 64 -21.40 1.66 4.69
CA LEU A 64 -20.32 1.60 5.68
C LEU A 64 -20.86 1.72 7.11
N SER A 65 -21.69 2.73 7.37
CA SER A 65 -22.28 2.98 8.69
C SER A 65 -23.11 1.78 9.18
N ALA A 66 -23.97 1.22 8.32
CA ALA A 66 -24.77 0.04 8.65
C ALA A 66 -23.91 -1.18 9.00
N ARG A 67 -22.83 -1.43 8.25
CA ARG A 67 -21.91 -2.54 8.52
C ARG A 67 -21.19 -2.38 9.86
N LEU A 68 -20.74 -1.16 10.17
CA LEU A 68 -20.05 -0.87 11.43
C LEU A 68 -21.00 -0.98 12.63
N ALA A 69 -22.23 -0.47 12.49
CA ALA A 69 -23.25 -0.58 13.53
C ALA A 69 -23.61 -2.04 13.84
N ALA A 70 -23.68 -2.91 12.83
CA ALA A 70 -23.96 -4.33 13.00
C ALA A 70 -22.92 -5.08 13.87
N VAL A 71 -21.70 -4.55 13.96
CA VAL A 71 -20.61 -5.11 14.78
C VAL A 71 -20.24 -4.21 15.97
N GLY A 72 -21.04 -3.19 16.25
CA GLY A 72 -20.84 -2.29 17.39
C GLY A 72 -19.61 -1.38 17.28
N LEU A 73 -19.10 -1.13 16.07
CA LEU A 73 -17.94 -0.26 15.86
C LEU A 73 -18.35 1.17 15.50
N PRO A 74 -17.71 2.20 16.08
CA PRO A 74 -17.98 3.58 15.72
C PRO A 74 -17.26 3.96 14.41
N LEU A 75 -17.90 4.82 13.61
CA LEU A 75 -17.34 5.35 12.36
C LEU A 75 -16.02 6.10 12.58
N ASP A 76 -15.89 6.81 13.69
CA ASP A 76 -14.70 7.60 14.02
C ASP A 76 -13.45 6.73 14.22
N LEU A 77 -13.61 5.47 14.64
CA LEU A 77 -12.50 4.52 14.72
C LEU A 77 -11.94 4.24 13.32
N VAL A 78 -12.81 4.05 12.33
CA VAL A 78 -12.39 3.85 10.93
C VAL A 78 -11.72 5.12 10.39
N ARG A 79 -12.27 6.30 10.67
CA ARG A 79 -11.66 7.57 10.27
C ARG A 79 -10.26 7.75 10.84
N ALA A 80 -10.06 7.45 12.13
CA ALA A 80 -8.75 7.49 12.77
C ALA A 80 -7.75 6.54 12.11
N GLN A 81 -8.19 5.32 11.75
CA GLN A 81 -7.34 4.36 11.03
C GLN A 81 -6.99 4.84 9.61
N VAL A 82 -7.95 5.44 8.88
CA VAL A 82 -7.68 6.03 7.56
C VAL A 82 -6.67 7.16 7.66
N GLN A 83 -6.77 8.00 8.69
CA GLN A 83 -5.82 9.07 8.93
C GLN A 83 -4.41 8.53 9.21
N ARG A 84 -4.26 7.54 10.10
CA ARG A 84 -2.98 6.90 10.38
C ARG A 84 -2.37 6.29 9.12
N ALA A 85 -3.14 5.51 8.37
CA ALA A 85 -2.69 4.88 7.13
C ALA A 85 -2.22 5.94 6.11
N SER A 86 -2.97 7.03 5.96
CA SER A 86 -2.62 8.12 5.04
C SER A 86 -1.33 8.85 5.44
N LEU A 87 -1.12 9.06 6.74
CA LEU A 87 0.12 9.65 7.26
C LEU A 87 1.33 8.73 7.06
N VAL A 88 1.17 7.42 7.32
CA VAL A 88 2.22 6.42 7.05
C VAL A 88 2.53 6.36 5.56
N GLU A 89 1.54 6.41 4.67
CA GLU A 89 1.75 6.46 3.23
C GLU A 89 2.53 7.72 2.79
N ALA A 90 2.17 8.89 3.31
CA ALA A 90 2.89 10.13 3.05
C ALA A 90 4.34 10.06 3.58
N TYR A 91 4.54 9.43 4.74
CA TYR A 91 5.85 9.22 5.33
C TYR A 91 6.72 8.33 4.44
N VAL A 92 6.18 7.18 4.01
CA VAL A 92 6.82 6.25 3.07
C VAL A 92 7.22 6.95 1.79
N ALA A 93 6.27 7.68 1.17
CA ALA A 93 6.53 8.40 -0.06
C ALA A 93 7.66 9.42 0.11
N ARG A 94 7.67 10.17 1.21
CA ARG A 94 8.73 11.15 1.50
C ARG A 94 10.09 10.48 1.78
N ARG A 95 10.10 9.44 2.62
CA ARG A 95 11.31 8.76 3.08
C ARG A 95 11.99 7.97 1.96
N PHE A 96 11.21 7.28 1.13
CA PHE A 96 11.72 6.32 0.16
C PHE A 96 11.69 6.81 -1.29
N ALA A 97 11.04 7.93 -1.61
CA ALA A 97 11.06 8.49 -2.98
C ALA A 97 12.47 8.67 -3.56
N PRO A 98 13.50 9.10 -2.80
CA PRO A 98 14.85 9.19 -3.34
C PRO A 98 15.43 7.84 -3.80
N PHE A 99 15.10 6.75 -3.11
CA PHE A 99 15.59 5.40 -3.41
C PHE A 99 14.74 4.68 -4.48
N ALA A 100 13.49 5.11 -4.65
CA ALA A 100 12.56 4.53 -5.61
C ALA A 100 12.81 5.01 -7.06
N ARG A 101 13.72 5.95 -7.33
CA ARG A 101 13.95 6.46 -8.69
C ARG A 101 14.67 5.41 -9.56
N PRO A 102 14.08 4.98 -10.70
CA PRO A 102 14.77 4.14 -11.66
C PRO A 102 15.84 4.93 -12.42
N SER A 103 16.97 4.30 -12.67
CA SER A 103 18.00 4.77 -13.61
C SER A 103 17.57 4.49 -15.05
N GLU A 104 18.15 5.23 -16.00
CA GLU A 104 17.88 5.01 -17.43
C GLU A 104 18.18 3.57 -17.87
N LYS A 105 19.26 2.99 -17.35
CA LYS A 105 19.65 1.60 -17.62
C LYS A 105 18.58 0.61 -17.13
N GLU A 106 18.05 0.80 -15.92
CA GLU A 106 16.98 -0.06 -15.39
C GLU A 106 15.71 0.02 -16.27
N VAL A 107 15.38 1.21 -16.76
CA VAL A 107 14.21 1.42 -17.65
C VAL A 107 14.37 0.66 -18.97
N VAL A 108 15.54 0.78 -19.61
CA VAL A 108 15.84 0.06 -20.87
C VAL A 108 15.80 -1.45 -20.64
N GLN A 109 16.46 -1.93 -19.59
CA GLN A 109 16.51 -3.36 -19.26
C GLN A 109 15.13 -3.94 -18.99
N ALA A 110 14.28 -3.23 -18.24
CA ALA A 110 12.91 -3.68 -17.97
C ALA A 110 12.06 -3.68 -19.24
N TRP A 111 12.22 -2.68 -20.11
CA TRP A 111 11.50 -2.64 -21.38
C TRP A 111 11.87 -3.81 -22.28
N GLU A 112 13.16 -4.03 -22.52
CA GLU A 112 13.65 -5.05 -23.44
C GLU A 112 13.44 -6.48 -22.89
N GLY A 113 13.64 -6.67 -21.58
CA GLY A 113 13.63 -7.97 -20.94
C GLY A 113 12.26 -8.44 -20.45
N GLU A 114 11.34 -7.53 -20.12
CA GLU A 114 10.08 -7.90 -19.49
C GLU A 114 8.86 -7.38 -20.26
N PHE A 115 8.78 -6.08 -20.53
CA PHE A 115 7.55 -5.48 -21.07
C PHE A 115 7.38 -5.71 -22.58
N ALA A 116 8.39 -5.42 -23.40
CA ALA A 116 8.32 -5.64 -24.86
C ALA A 116 8.05 -7.12 -25.23
N PRO A 117 8.67 -8.12 -24.56
CA PRO A 117 8.33 -9.53 -24.78
C PRO A 117 6.85 -9.85 -24.55
N GLN A 118 6.16 -9.20 -23.61
CA GLN A 118 4.73 -9.44 -23.38
C GLN A 118 3.86 -8.97 -24.55
N PHE A 119 4.19 -7.83 -25.18
CA PHE A 119 3.51 -7.39 -26.41
C PHE A 119 3.73 -8.40 -27.54
N ARG A 120 4.97 -8.87 -27.73
CA ARG A 120 5.28 -9.89 -28.75
C ARG A 120 4.52 -11.19 -28.52
N ALA A 121 4.44 -11.65 -27.26
CA ALA A 121 3.71 -12.86 -26.90
C ALA A 121 2.20 -12.76 -27.17
N ARG A 122 1.63 -11.56 -27.08
CA ARG A 122 0.23 -11.27 -27.43
C ARG A 122 0.00 -10.99 -28.92
N GLY A 123 1.06 -10.98 -29.74
CA GLY A 123 0.98 -10.61 -31.16
C GLY A 123 0.66 -9.13 -31.39
N GLU A 124 0.84 -8.29 -30.37
CA GLU A 124 0.59 -6.84 -30.43
C GLU A 124 1.81 -6.10 -30.97
N PRO A 125 1.62 -4.95 -31.65
CA PRO A 125 2.73 -4.09 -32.03
C PRO A 125 3.47 -3.60 -30.78
N VAL A 126 4.79 -3.77 -30.78
CA VAL A 126 5.66 -3.30 -29.68
C VAL A 126 5.86 -1.79 -29.85
N PRO A 127 5.42 -0.95 -28.91
CA PRO A 127 5.64 0.49 -29.00
C PRO A 127 7.12 0.83 -28.80
N GLU A 128 7.55 1.97 -29.31
CA GLU A 128 8.90 2.49 -29.02
C GLU A 128 9.03 2.88 -27.55
N LEU A 129 10.19 2.61 -26.93
CA LEU A 129 10.43 2.94 -25.52
C LEU A 129 10.18 4.42 -25.24
N ALA A 130 10.53 5.32 -26.17
CA ALA A 130 10.29 6.74 -26.01
C ALA A 130 8.81 7.09 -25.77
N ALA A 131 7.88 6.34 -26.37
CA ALA A 131 6.44 6.57 -26.22
C ALA A 131 5.88 6.08 -24.87
N VAL A 132 6.53 5.07 -24.25
CA VAL A 132 6.06 4.43 -23.01
C VAL A 132 7.00 4.60 -21.82
N ARG A 133 8.08 5.37 -21.97
CA ARG A 133 9.13 5.57 -20.96
C ARG A 133 8.55 5.98 -19.60
N GLY A 134 7.67 6.98 -19.59
CA GLY A 134 7.06 7.46 -18.35
C GLY A 134 6.25 6.38 -17.63
N THR A 135 5.56 5.51 -18.37
CA THR A 135 4.83 4.37 -17.81
C THR A 135 5.77 3.32 -17.23
N VAL A 136 6.84 2.97 -17.95
CA VAL A 136 7.86 2.03 -17.46
C VAL A 136 8.54 2.57 -16.20
N GLU A 137 8.91 3.84 -16.19
CA GLU A 137 9.48 4.52 -15.02
C GLU A 137 8.53 4.52 -13.83
N ALA A 138 7.23 4.77 -14.04
CA ALA A 138 6.24 4.72 -12.97
C ALA A 138 6.10 3.31 -12.38
N ILE A 139 6.04 2.27 -13.22
CA ILE A 139 5.96 0.88 -12.75
C ILE A 139 7.22 0.49 -11.97
N LEU A 140 8.40 0.81 -12.48
CA LEU A 140 9.66 0.51 -11.80
C LEU A 140 9.78 1.28 -10.49
N ARG A 141 9.35 2.54 -10.46
CA ARG A 141 9.32 3.35 -9.24
C ARG A 141 8.43 2.71 -8.18
N GLU A 142 7.23 2.28 -8.56
CA GLU A 142 6.32 1.60 -7.64
C GLU A 142 6.94 0.31 -7.10
N ARG A 143 7.54 -0.52 -7.97
CA ARG A 143 8.22 -1.76 -7.56
C ARG A 143 9.36 -1.51 -6.56
N LYS A 144 10.20 -0.51 -6.84
CA LYS A 144 11.31 -0.15 -5.94
C LYS A 144 10.78 0.39 -4.61
N LEU A 145 9.75 1.23 -4.63
CA LEU A 145 9.11 1.74 -3.42
C LEU A 145 8.55 0.59 -2.57
N THR A 146 7.84 -0.35 -3.18
CA THR A 146 7.30 -1.53 -2.50
C THR A 146 8.41 -2.36 -1.86
N ALA A 147 9.50 -2.65 -2.59
CA ALA A 147 10.63 -3.40 -2.05
C ALA A 147 11.31 -2.70 -0.86
N GLU A 148 11.43 -1.37 -0.90
CA GLU A 148 11.98 -0.58 0.19
C GLU A 148 11.06 -0.59 1.42
N VAL A 149 9.74 -0.52 1.22
CA VAL A 149 8.74 -0.63 2.30
C VAL A 149 8.75 -2.02 2.92
N GLU A 150 8.83 -3.08 2.12
CA GLU A 150 8.92 -4.47 2.58
C GLU A 150 10.18 -4.68 3.42
N ARG A 151 11.35 -4.22 2.92
CA ARG A 151 12.60 -4.30 3.68
C ARG A 151 12.48 -3.56 5.02
N TRP A 152 12.01 -2.32 4.99
CA TRP A 152 11.80 -1.53 6.21
C TRP A 152 10.85 -2.21 7.19
N SER A 153 9.76 -2.80 6.70
CA SER A 153 8.78 -3.51 7.52
C SER A 153 9.38 -4.75 8.20
N ALA A 154 10.18 -5.53 7.46
CA ALA A 154 10.91 -6.66 8.03
C ALA A 154 11.91 -6.22 9.11
N GLU A 155 12.59 -5.08 8.91
CA GLU A 155 13.48 -4.53 9.94
C GLU A 155 12.73 -4.02 11.17
N LEU A 156 11.51 -3.49 11.01
CA LEU A 156 10.66 -3.09 12.14
C LEU A 156 10.22 -4.32 12.93
N GLU A 157 9.79 -5.38 12.24
CA GLU A 157 9.42 -6.65 12.88
C GLU A 157 10.59 -7.28 13.63
N ALA A 158 11.80 -7.26 13.07
CA ALA A 158 12.98 -7.82 13.71
C ALA A 158 13.40 -7.06 14.99
N ARG A 159 13.07 -5.77 15.06
CA ARG A 159 13.36 -4.91 16.23
C ARG A 159 12.23 -4.87 17.24
N GLY A 160 10.99 -5.08 16.79
CA GLY A 160 9.79 -5.06 17.61
C GLY A 160 9.55 -6.38 18.34
N GLU A 161 8.84 -6.31 19.46
CA GLU A 161 8.33 -7.48 20.16
C GLU A 161 6.87 -7.72 19.76
N VAL A 162 6.64 -8.59 18.77
CA VAL A 162 5.28 -8.94 18.30
C VAL A 162 4.86 -10.30 18.87
N VAL A 163 3.98 -10.29 19.87
CA VAL A 163 3.38 -11.51 20.43
C VAL A 163 2.07 -11.83 19.71
N ARG A 164 2.00 -12.99 19.05
CA ARG A 164 0.81 -13.46 18.33
C ARG A 164 0.07 -14.51 19.14
N TYR A 165 -1.23 -14.32 19.35
CA TYR A 165 -2.10 -15.24 20.12
C TYR A 165 -3.00 -16.13 19.25
N PHE A 166 -2.82 -16.14 17.92
CA PHE A 166 -3.60 -16.99 17.04
C PHE A 166 -3.19 -18.47 17.21
N PRO A 167 -4.14 -19.42 17.28
CA PRO A 167 -3.80 -20.84 17.16
C PRO A 167 -3.16 -21.09 15.79
N ARG A 168 -2.11 -21.92 15.76
CA ARG A 168 -1.39 -22.29 14.53
C ARG A 168 -2.29 -22.99 13.53
#